data_AF-A0A8X7QCC3-F1
#
_entry.id   AF-A0A8X7QCC3-F1
#
_cell.length_a   1.000
_cell.length_b   1.000
_cell.length_c   1.000
_cell.angle_alpha   90.00
_cell.angle_beta   90.00
_cell.angle_gamma   90.00
#
_symmetry.space_group_name_H-M   'P 1'
#
loop_
_entity.id
_entity.type
_entity.pdbx_description
1 polymer ?
#
loop_
_entity_poly.entity_id
_entity_poly.type
_entity_poly.pdbx_seq_one_letter_code
_entity_poly.pdbx_strand_id
1 'polypeptide(L)'
;MEGIDVSKYTHSPVHRAVASRDHAALRSILSSLPKPRDPSEIQSESDSLSEEATSDAISAVIDRRDVPRRDTPLHLAVKLCDATSAEMLMVARADWTLQNEDGWNALQEAVCSRQESIAMIIVRHYQPLAWAKWCRRLPRLVATMRKMKDFYLEMSFHFESSVVPFVSKVAPSDTYKVYSDVT
;
A
#
# COMPACT_ATOMS: atom_id res chain seq x y z
N MET A 1 -16.22 -25.23 5.22
CA MET A 1 -15.73 -23.87 5.54
C MET A 1 -16.22 -23.56 6.93
N GLU A 2 -15.34 -23.58 7.93
CA GLU A 2 -15.67 -23.08 9.26
C GLU A 2 -16.10 -21.61 9.13
N GLY A 3 -17.24 -21.26 9.70
CA GLY A 3 -17.69 -19.88 9.70
C GLY A 3 -16.68 -19.00 10.42
N ILE A 4 -16.28 -17.88 9.80
CA ILE A 4 -15.40 -16.92 10.46
C ILE A 4 -16.14 -16.36 11.67
N ASP A 5 -15.52 -16.49 12.84
CA ASP A 5 -16.06 -15.95 14.09
C ASP A 5 -15.95 -14.42 14.10
N VAL A 6 -17.06 -13.75 13.78
CA VAL A 6 -17.18 -12.29 13.67
C VAL A 6 -16.89 -11.59 15.00
N SER A 7 -17.03 -12.27 16.15
CA SER A 7 -16.81 -11.68 17.48
C SER A 7 -15.36 -11.21 17.69
N LYS A 8 -14.41 -11.81 16.96
CA LYS A 8 -12.98 -11.45 16.99
C LYS A 8 -12.67 -10.09 16.36
N TYR A 9 -13.63 -9.51 15.65
CA TYR A 9 -13.48 -8.23 14.93
C TYR A 9 -14.34 -7.12 15.53
N THR A 10 -14.77 -7.26 16.79
CA THR A 10 -15.75 -6.35 17.37
C THR A 10 -15.27 -4.90 17.42
N HIS A 11 -13.99 -4.68 17.65
CA HIS A 11 -13.34 -3.36 17.70
C HIS A 11 -12.97 -2.80 16.32
N SER A 12 -13.01 -3.61 15.25
CA SER A 12 -12.66 -3.17 13.90
C SER A 12 -13.89 -3.23 12.98
N PRO A 13 -14.55 -2.08 12.72
CA PRO A 13 -15.78 -2.06 11.94
C PRO A 13 -15.56 -2.52 10.49
N VAL A 14 -14.39 -2.24 9.91
CA VAL A 14 -14.03 -2.69 8.56
C VAL A 14 -13.87 -4.21 8.50
N HIS A 15 -13.10 -4.82 9.42
CA HIS A 15 -12.99 -6.28 9.46
C HIS A 15 -14.34 -6.94 9.71
N ARG A 16 -15.16 -6.39 10.60
CA ARG A 16 -16.51 -6.92 10.89
C ARG A 16 -17.40 -6.91 9.66
N ALA A 17 -17.39 -5.81 8.91
CA ALA A 17 -18.15 -5.69 7.67
C ALA A 17 -17.69 -6.72 6.62
N VAL A 18 -16.37 -6.89 6.44
CA VAL A 18 -15.80 -7.90 5.53
C VAL A 18 -16.10 -9.32 6.00
N ALA A 19 -15.91 -9.63 7.28
CA ALA A 19 -16.20 -10.94 7.88
C ALA A 19 -17.65 -11.37 7.68
N SER A 20 -18.57 -10.41 7.73
CA SER A 20 -20.01 -10.63 7.55
C SER A 20 -20.47 -10.49 6.09
N ARG A 21 -19.56 -10.15 5.17
CA ARG A 21 -19.86 -9.76 3.77
C ARG A 21 -20.93 -8.66 3.66
N ASP A 22 -20.96 -7.75 4.63
CA ASP A 22 -21.87 -6.60 4.64
C ASP A 22 -21.26 -5.46 3.81
N HIS A 23 -21.50 -5.53 2.50
CA HIS A 23 -21.01 -4.55 1.53
C HIS A 23 -21.65 -3.17 1.70
N ALA A 24 -22.84 -3.08 2.28
CA ALA A 24 -23.52 -1.80 2.51
C ALA A 24 -22.86 -1.06 3.68
N ALA A 25 -22.62 -1.75 4.80
CA ALA A 25 -21.88 -1.19 5.92
C ALA A 25 -20.45 -0.83 5.52
N LEU A 26 -19.75 -1.71 4.77
CA LEU A 26 -18.40 -1.43 4.29
C LEU A 26 -18.38 -0.15 3.44
N ARG A 27 -19.29 -0.01 2.47
CA ARG A 27 -19.38 1.19 1.63
C ARG A 27 -19.66 2.44 2.46
N SER A 28 -20.56 2.35 3.44
CA SER A 28 -20.86 3.47 4.34
C SER A 28 -19.62 3.92 5.10
N ILE A 29 -18.88 2.98 5.70
CA ILE A 29 -17.64 3.27 6.43
C ILE A 29 -16.63 3.95 5.50
N LEU A 30 -16.37 3.35 4.33
CA LEU A 30 -15.39 3.88 3.37
C LEU A 30 -15.77 5.25 2.83
N SER A 31 -17.07 5.52 2.61
CA SER A 31 -17.55 6.83 2.16
C SER A 31 -17.40 7.94 3.20
N SER A 32 -17.30 7.58 4.48
CA SER A 32 -17.11 8.52 5.59
C SER A 32 -15.64 8.93 5.80
N LEU A 33 -14.70 8.24 5.15
CA LEU A 33 -13.27 8.53 5.28
C LEU A 33 -12.91 9.86 4.60
N PRO A 34 -11.86 10.55 5.09
CA PRO A 34 -11.29 11.70 4.39
C PRO A 34 -10.96 11.36 2.94
N LYS A 35 -11.26 12.29 2.03
CA LYS A 35 -10.90 12.13 0.62
C LYS A 35 -9.48 12.63 0.40
N PRO A 36 -8.58 11.80 -0.13
CA PRO A 36 -7.23 12.24 -0.45
C PRO A 36 -7.24 13.24 -1.62
N ARG A 37 -6.25 14.12 -1.64
CA ARG A 37 -6.03 15.10 -2.73
C ARG A 37 -5.62 14.40 -4.02
N ASP A 38 -5.77 15.12 -5.13
CA ASP A 38 -5.18 14.69 -6.40
C ASP A 38 -3.65 14.73 -6.29
N PRO A 39 -2.91 13.68 -6.70
CA PRO A 39 -1.45 13.66 -6.65
C PRO A 39 -0.77 14.85 -7.33
N SER A 40 -1.38 15.44 -8.36
CA SER A 40 -0.83 16.58 -9.10
C SER A 40 -0.88 17.90 -8.32
N GLU A 41 -1.72 18.00 -7.30
CA GLU A 41 -1.90 19.19 -6.46
C GLU A 41 -0.89 19.25 -5.29
N ILE A 42 -0.18 18.15 -5.00
CA ILE A 42 0.76 18.07 -3.87
C ILE A 42 2.14 18.59 -4.30
N GLN A 43 2.36 19.90 -4.18
CA GLN A 43 3.58 20.55 -4.68
C GLN A 43 4.49 21.11 -3.58
N SER A 44 3.97 21.36 -2.38
CA SER A 44 4.72 21.94 -1.26
C SER A 44 5.01 20.95 -0.14
N GLU A 45 6.00 21.28 0.71
CA GLU A 45 6.30 20.54 1.95
C GLU A 45 5.07 20.50 2.89
N SER A 46 4.30 21.60 2.97
CA SER A 46 3.07 21.66 3.75
C SER A 46 1.97 20.77 3.20
N ASP A 47 1.78 20.70 1.88
CA ASP A 47 0.78 19.81 1.26
C ASP A 47 1.12 18.36 1.55
N SER A 48 2.40 18.00 1.37
CA SER A 48 2.95 16.68 1.68
C SER A 48 2.65 16.24 3.12
N LEU A 49 2.90 17.12 4.09
CA LEU A 49 2.62 16.83 5.51
C LEU A 49 1.12 16.68 5.79
N SER A 50 0.30 17.58 5.25
CA SER A 50 -1.15 17.50 5.43
C SER A 50 -1.72 16.21 4.85
N GLU A 51 -1.18 15.77 3.71
CA GLU A 51 -1.71 14.61 3.02
C GLU A 51 -1.14 13.28 3.55
N GLU A 52 0.05 13.30 4.14
CA GLU A 52 0.51 12.17 4.96
C GLU A 52 -0.43 11.96 6.15
N ALA A 53 -0.83 13.04 6.84
CA ALA A 53 -1.78 12.93 7.95
C ALA A 53 -3.16 12.39 7.51
N THR A 54 -3.67 12.83 6.35
CA THR A 54 -4.88 12.24 5.74
C THR A 54 -4.70 10.74 5.49
N SER A 55 -3.57 10.35 4.88
CA SER A 55 -3.26 8.94 4.60
C SER A 55 -3.16 8.11 5.88
N ASP A 56 -2.55 8.63 6.93
CA ASP A 56 -2.42 7.95 8.21
C ASP A 56 -3.79 7.76 8.87
N ALA A 57 -4.67 8.76 8.79
CA ALA A 57 -6.04 8.67 9.29
C ALA A 57 -6.87 7.61 8.54
N ILE A 58 -6.70 7.51 7.22
CA ILE A 58 -7.33 6.45 6.41
C ILE A 58 -6.79 5.08 6.82
N SER A 59 -5.45 4.93 6.86
CA SER A 59 -4.77 3.67 7.18
C SER A 59 -5.13 3.16 8.58
N ALA A 60 -5.29 4.05 9.56
CA ALA A 60 -5.73 3.71 10.91
C ALA A 60 -7.11 3.04 10.97
N VAL A 61 -7.92 3.16 9.91
CA VAL A 61 -9.24 2.52 9.80
C VAL A 61 -9.19 1.28 8.92
N ILE A 62 -8.65 1.40 7.70
CA ILE A 62 -8.76 0.36 6.66
C ILE A 62 -7.59 -0.64 6.64
N ASP A 63 -6.48 -0.33 7.31
CA ASP A 63 -5.28 -1.17 7.37
C ASP A 63 -4.96 -1.65 8.79
N ARG A 64 -5.98 -1.65 9.66
CA ARG A 64 -5.84 -2.19 11.03
C ARG A 64 -5.36 -3.63 10.97
N ARG A 65 -4.55 -4.01 11.96
CA ARG A 65 -3.98 -5.36 12.12
C ARG A 65 -4.00 -5.82 13.58
N ASP A 66 -4.82 -5.17 14.41
CA ASP A 66 -5.06 -5.53 15.81
C ASP A 66 -6.07 -6.68 15.93
N VAL A 67 -5.94 -7.69 15.06
CA VAL A 67 -6.83 -8.84 14.93
C VAL A 67 -6.00 -10.13 14.86
N PRO A 68 -6.59 -11.32 15.06
CA PRO A 68 -5.84 -12.58 14.93
C PRO A 68 -5.11 -12.68 13.59
N ARG A 69 -3.90 -13.24 13.59
CA ARG A 69 -3.02 -13.34 12.41
C ARG A 69 -2.52 -12.01 11.86
N ARG A 70 -2.82 -10.88 12.51
CA ARG A 70 -2.50 -9.52 12.03
C ARG A 70 -2.94 -9.30 10.58
N ASP A 71 -4.02 -9.95 10.18
CA ASP A 71 -4.62 -9.74 8.87
C ASP A 71 -5.09 -8.29 8.76
N THR A 72 -4.91 -7.69 7.58
CA THR A 72 -5.67 -6.48 7.22
C THR A 72 -7.06 -6.90 6.72
N PRO A 73 -8.03 -5.97 6.64
CA PRO A 73 -9.32 -6.25 6.02
C PRO A 73 -9.19 -6.79 4.59
N LEU A 74 -8.13 -6.41 3.86
CA LEU A 74 -7.87 -6.92 2.51
C LEU A 74 -7.42 -8.38 2.52
N HIS A 75 -6.58 -8.82 3.47
CA HIS A 75 -6.26 -10.24 3.64
C HIS A 75 -7.53 -11.05 3.95
N LEU A 76 -8.40 -10.51 4.81
CA LEU A 76 -9.65 -11.17 5.15
C LEU A 76 -10.59 -11.31 3.94
N ALA A 77 -10.68 -10.28 3.08
CA ALA A 77 -11.43 -10.34 1.84
C ALA A 77 -10.90 -11.43 0.89
N VAL A 78 -9.57 -11.59 0.80
CA VAL A 78 -8.93 -12.69 0.07
C VAL A 78 -9.29 -14.04 0.68
N LYS A 79 -9.12 -14.23 2.00
CA LYS A 79 -9.46 -15.50 2.68
C LYS A 79 -10.92 -15.92 2.49
N LEU A 80 -11.81 -14.93 2.34
CA LEU A 80 -13.23 -15.12 2.08
C LEU A 80 -13.60 -15.24 0.60
N CYS A 81 -12.67 -15.10 -0.34
CA CYS A 81 -12.93 -15.00 -1.78
C CYS A 81 -13.96 -13.89 -2.11
N ASP A 82 -13.96 -12.78 -1.36
CA ASP A 82 -14.89 -11.67 -1.54
C ASP A 82 -14.27 -10.55 -2.38
N ALA A 83 -14.38 -10.71 -3.71
CA ALA A 83 -13.87 -9.74 -4.67
C ALA A 83 -14.53 -8.36 -4.55
N THR A 84 -15.79 -8.29 -4.10
CA THR A 84 -16.49 -7.01 -3.95
C THR A 84 -15.89 -6.20 -2.80
N SER A 85 -15.67 -6.84 -1.64
CA SER A 85 -14.98 -6.19 -0.53
C SER A 85 -13.54 -5.80 -0.90
N ALA A 86 -12.82 -6.66 -1.63
CA ALA A 86 -11.46 -6.35 -2.09
C ALA A 86 -11.41 -5.11 -3.00
N GLU A 87 -12.32 -5.01 -3.98
CA GLU A 87 -12.44 -3.84 -4.86
C GLU A 87 -12.72 -2.56 -4.04
N MET A 88 -13.68 -2.62 -3.11
CA MET A 88 -14.01 -1.46 -2.28
C MET A 88 -12.81 -0.98 -1.45
N LEU A 89 -12.06 -1.91 -0.86
CA LEU A 89 -10.87 -1.60 -0.07
C LEU A 89 -9.74 -1.02 -0.94
N MET A 90 -9.51 -1.56 -2.13
CA MET A 90 -8.48 -1.04 -3.05
C MET A 90 -8.83 0.36 -3.58
N VAL A 91 -10.11 0.63 -3.88
CA VAL A 91 -10.60 1.97 -4.22
C VAL A 91 -10.39 2.96 -3.06
N ALA A 92 -10.58 2.50 -1.82
CA ALA A 92 -10.29 3.28 -0.61
C ALA A 92 -8.80 3.44 -0.29
N ARG A 93 -7.90 2.95 -1.16
CA ARG A 93 -6.44 3.01 -1.02
C ARG A 93 -5.86 2.18 0.13
N ALA A 94 -6.45 1.03 0.43
CA ALA A 94 -5.88 0.07 1.38
C ALA A 94 -4.44 -0.31 0.99
N ASP A 95 -3.55 -0.41 1.98
CA ASP A 95 -2.15 -0.76 1.76
C ASP A 95 -2.00 -2.27 1.61
N TRP A 96 -2.05 -2.71 0.36
CA TRP A 96 -1.88 -4.11 -0.02
C TRP A 96 -0.48 -4.67 0.29
N THR A 97 0.52 -3.83 0.58
CA THR A 97 1.90 -4.25 0.85
C THR A 97 2.12 -4.71 2.28
N LEU A 98 1.19 -4.41 3.18
CA LEU A 98 1.28 -4.81 4.58
C LEU A 98 1.28 -6.33 4.70
N GLN A 99 2.16 -6.83 5.57
CA GLN A 99 2.27 -8.25 5.85
C GLN A 99 1.47 -8.64 7.10
N ASN A 100 0.87 -9.83 7.05
CA ASN A 100 0.24 -10.51 8.18
C ASN A 100 1.29 -11.22 9.07
N GLU A 101 0.85 -12.00 10.07
CA GLU A 101 1.75 -12.76 10.97
C GLU A 101 2.63 -13.77 10.23
N ASP A 102 2.13 -14.33 9.13
CA ASP A 102 2.84 -15.31 8.32
C ASP A 102 3.84 -14.64 7.34
N GLY A 103 3.95 -13.31 7.36
CA GLY A 103 4.84 -12.53 6.49
C GLY A 103 4.32 -12.34 5.07
N TRP A 104 3.08 -12.73 4.78
CA TRP A 104 2.47 -12.60 3.46
C TRP A 104 1.72 -11.27 3.35
N ASN A 105 1.80 -10.65 2.19
CA ASN A 105 0.90 -9.57 1.82
C ASN A 105 -0.35 -10.10 1.09
N ALA A 106 -1.38 -9.26 0.97
CA ALA A 106 -2.68 -9.68 0.44
C ALA A 106 -2.61 -10.17 -1.02
N LEU A 107 -1.72 -9.60 -1.84
CA LEU A 107 -1.54 -10.04 -3.23
C LEU A 107 -0.92 -11.44 -3.27
N GLN A 108 0.13 -11.68 -2.50
CA GLN A 108 0.77 -12.99 -2.45
C GLN A 108 -0.20 -14.06 -1.94
N GLU A 109 -1.00 -13.72 -0.92
CA GLU A 109 -2.03 -14.63 -0.42
C GLU A 109 -3.10 -14.96 -1.48
N ALA A 110 -3.54 -13.97 -2.27
CA ALA A 110 -4.47 -14.20 -3.37
C ALA A 110 -3.88 -15.10 -4.46
N VAL A 111 -2.60 -14.91 -4.81
CA VAL A 111 -1.89 -15.74 -5.79
C VAL A 111 -1.75 -17.18 -5.29
N CYS A 112 -1.28 -17.38 -4.05
CA CYS A 112 -1.14 -18.71 -3.45
C CYS A 112 -2.49 -19.44 -3.34
N SER A 113 -3.57 -18.69 -3.09
CA SER A 113 -4.94 -19.21 -3.01
C SER A 113 -5.62 -19.37 -4.38
N ARG A 114 -4.92 -19.10 -5.49
CA ARG A 114 -5.42 -19.15 -6.87
C ARG A 114 -6.65 -18.27 -7.13
N GLN A 115 -6.72 -17.12 -6.47
CA GLN A 115 -7.80 -16.15 -6.62
C GLN A 115 -7.43 -15.07 -7.64
N GLU A 116 -7.47 -15.44 -8.92
CA GLU A 116 -7.06 -14.57 -10.02
C GLU A 116 -7.84 -13.25 -10.08
N SER A 117 -9.15 -13.28 -9.82
CA SER A 117 -10.00 -12.09 -9.84
C SER A 117 -9.55 -11.05 -8.81
N ILE A 118 -9.26 -11.47 -7.57
CA ILE A 118 -8.82 -10.57 -6.50
C ILE A 118 -7.38 -10.12 -6.72
N ALA A 119 -6.50 -11.01 -7.19
CA ALA A 119 -5.13 -10.65 -7.55
C ALA A 119 -5.13 -9.55 -8.63
N MET A 120 -5.98 -9.67 -9.65
CA MET A 120 -6.11 -8.68 -10.72
C MET A 120 -6.62 -7.34 -10.20
N ILE A 121 -7.59 -7.34 -9.27
CA ILE A 121 -8.05 -6.13 -8.58
C ILE A 121 -6.86 -5.41 -7.92
N ILE A 122 -6.07 -6.12 -7.13
CA ILE A 122 -4.92 -5.52 -6.43
C ILE A 122 -3.90 -4.96 -7.42
N VAL A 123 -3.53 -5.74 -8.45
CA VAL A 123 -2.56 -5.35 -9.47
C VAL A 123 -3.02 -4.11 -10.25
N ARG A 124 -4.30 -3.99 -10.57
CA ARG A 124 -4.86 -2.83 -11.28
C ARG A 124 -4.67 -1.53 -10.49
N HIS A 125 -4.77 -1.59 -9.17
CA HIS A 125 -4.65 -0.44 -8.28
C HIS A 125 -3.20 -0.13 -7.87
N TYR A 126 -2.26 -1.05 -8.06
CA TYR A 126 -0.85 -0.90 -7.65
C TYR A 126 -0.20 0.39 -8.16
N GLN A 127 -0.17 0.61 -9.47
CA GLN A 127 0.55 1.73 -10.09
C GLN A 127 -0.01 3.10 -9.63
N PRO A 128 -1.35 3.33 -9.68
CA PRO A 128 -1.92 4.57 -9.16
C PRO A 128 -1.62 4.84 -7.69
N LEU A 129 -1.67 3.81 -6.83
CA LEU A 129 -1.38 3.96 -5.40
C LEU A 129 0.09 4.26 -5.14
N ALA A 130 1.00 3.59 -5.85
CA ALA A 130 2.43 3.87 -5.77
C ALA A 130 2.74 5.31 -6.21
N TRP A 131 2.15 5.76 -7.30
CA TRP A 131 2.29 7.13 -7.78
C TRP A 131 1.75 8.16 -6.76
N ALA A 132 0.55 7.94 -6.22
CA ALA A 132 -0.02 8.82 -5.20
C ALA A 132 0.87 8.90 -3.95
N LYS A 133 1.41 7.76 -3.49
CA LYS A 133 2.36 7.71 -2.35
C LYS A 133 3.65 8.45 -2.65
N TRP A 134 4.15 8.36 -3.88
CA TRP A 134 5.33 9.10 -4.33
C TRP A 134 5.09 10.61 -4.34
N CYS A 135 4.05 11.08 -5.04
CA CYS A 135 3.66 12.49 -5.08
C CYS A 135 3.46 13.08 -3.69
N ARG A 136 2.85 12.30 -2.77
CA ARG A 136 2.66 12.71 -1.39
C ARG A 136 3.96 12.93 -0.63
N ARG A 137 4.99 12.11 -0.84
CA ARG A 137 6.24 12.14 -0.05
C ARG A 137 7.36 12.97 -0.68
N LEU A 138 7.33 13.15 -2.01
CA LEU A 138 8.39 13.81 -2.77
C LEU A 138 8.65 15.25 -2.33
N PRO A 139 7.64 16.14 -2.12
CA PRO A 139 7.92 17.54 -1.79
C PRO A 139 8.71 17.71 -0.50
N ARG A 140 8.44 16.90 0.54
CA ARG A 140 9.21 16.92 1.80
C ARG A 140 10.64 16.44 1.58
N LEU A 141 10.85 15.40 0.78
CA LEU A 141 12.19 14.93 0.44
C LEU A 141 12.98 16.02 -0.30
N VAL A 142 12.39 16.63 -1.33
CA VAL A 142 12.99 17.74 -2.07
C VAL A 142 13.31 18.92 -1.16
N ALA A 143 12.39 19.31 -0.28
CA ALA A 143 12.62 20.38 0.69
C ALA A 143 13.78 20.06 1.64
N THR A 144 13.93 18.80 2.03
CA THR A 144 15.04 18.34 2.88
C THR A 144 16.36 18.40 2.11
N MET A 145 16.39 17.91 0.86
CA MET A 145 17.57 17.94 0.01
C MET A 145 18.05 19.38 -0.27
N ARG A 146 17.14 20.35 -0.44
CA ARG A 146 17.50 21.77 -0.57
C ARG A 146 18.11 22.38 0.69
N LYS A 147 17.79 21.85 1.87
CA LYS A 147 18.35 22.29 3.17
C LYS A 147 19.72 21.68 3.44
N MET A 148 20.04 20.55 2.82
CA MET A 148 21.39 19.96 2.88
C MET A 148 22.34 20.81 2.04
N LYS A 149 23.47 21.24 2.61
CA LYS A 149 24.58 21.85 1.85
C LYS A 149 25.13 20.84 0.84
N ASP A 150 25.84 21.32 -0.19
CA ASP A 150 26.64 20.57 -1.18
C ASP A 150 26.76 19.07 -0.86
N PHE A 151 25.89 18.27 -1.48
CA PHE A 151 25.86 16.84 -1.32
C PHE A 151 26.07 16.15 -2.68
N TYR A 152 26.67 14.96 -2.58
CA TYR A 152 26.89 14.07 -3.69
C TYR A 152 26.24 12.73 -3.36
N LEU A 153 25.41 12.22 -4.27
CA LEU A 153 24.78 10.92 -4.15
C LEU A 153 25.30 10.03 -5.28
N GLU A 154 25.95 8.92 -4.90
CA GLU A 154 26.34 7.85 -5.82
C GLU A 154 25.47 6.63 -5.54
N MET A 155 24.70 6.21 -6.54
CA MET A 155 23.85 5.03 -6.48
C MET A 155 24.39 4.00 -7.46
N SER A 156 25.04 2.96 -6.94
CA SER A 156 25.53 1.84 -7.74
C SER A 156 24.56 0.66 -7.64
N PHE A 157 23.98 0.27 -8.77
CA PHE A 157 23.09 -0.86 -8.89
C PHE A 157 23.87 -2.08 -9.37
N HIS A 158 23.85 -3.15 -8.57
CA HIS A 158 24.44 -4.44 -8.93
C HIS A 158 23.34 -5.49 -8.89
N PHE A 159 23.12 -6.14 -10.03
CA PHE A 159 22.09 -7.15 -10.16
C PHE A 159 22.71 -8.53 -9.99
N GLU A 160 22.47 -9.13 -8.83
CA GLU A 160 22.89 -10.50 -8.53
C GLU A 160 21.65 -11.32 -8.15
N SER A 161 21.54 -12.53 -8.70
CA SER A 161 20.48 -13.47 -8.36
C SER A 161 21.08 -14.86 -8.20
N SER A 162 20.79 -15.48 -7.06
CA SER A 162 21.12 -16.89 -6.80
C SER A 162 20.13 -17.85 -7.48
N VAL A 163 19.02 -17.33 -8.01
CA VAL A 163 17.93 -18.13 -8.59
C VAL A 163 17.90 -18.03 -10.11
N VAL A 164 18.23 -16.87 -10.68
CA VAL A 164 18.24 -16.63 -12.13
C VAL A 164 19.69 -16.56 -12.62
N PRO A 165 20.20 -17.59 -13.33
CA PRO A 165 21.57 -17.60 -13.80
C PRO A 165 21.83 -16.47 -14.81
N PHE A 166 23.03 -15.88 -14.73
CA PHE A 166 23.52 -14.81 -15.60
C PHE A 166 22.76 -13.47 -15.53
N VAL A 167 21.95 -13.22 -14.50
CA VAL A 167 21.23 -11.93 -14.35
C VAL A 167 22.19 -10.74 -14.39
N SER A 168 23.39 -10.88 -13.84
CA SER A 168 24.44 -9.85 -13.83
C SER A 168 25.03 -9.54 -15.20
N LYS A 169 24.87 -10.42 -16.19
CA LYS A 169 25.29 -10.18 -17.59
C LYS A 169 24.21 -9.51 -18.44
N VAL A 170 22.94 -9.68 -18.06
CA VAL A 170 21.79 -9.23 -18.84
C VAL A 170 21.22 -7.92 -18.29
N ALA A 171 21.21 -7.74 -16.97
CA ALA A 171 20.81 -6.50 -16.33
C ALA A 171 22.01 -5.55 -16.25
N PRO A 172 21.87 -4.30 -16.71
CA PRO A 172 22.95 -3.33 -16.66
C PRO A 172 23.30 -3.00 -15.20
N SER A 173 24.57 -3.20 -14.83
CA SER A 173 25.11 -2.59 -13.62
C SER A 173 25.42 -1.14 -13.92
N ASP A 174 24.69 -0.22 -13.30
CA ASP A 174 24.83 1.21 -13.53
C ASP A 174 25.19 1.94 -12.25
N THR A 175 25.96 3.01 -12.38
CA THR A 175 26.26 3.94 -11.28
C THR A 175 25.76 5.32 -11.64
N TYR A 176 24.73 5.77 -10.92
CA TYR A 176 24.17 7.11 -11.05
C TYR A 176 24.85 8.05 -10.06
N LYS A 177 25.31 9.20 -10.57
CA LYS A 177 25.94 10.25 -9.78
C LYS A 177 25.05 11.49 -9.84
N VAL A 178 24.54 11.90 -8.69
CA VAL A 178 23.74 13.11 -8.54
C VAL A 178 24.56 14.12 -7.74
N TYR A 179 24.82 15.25 -8.38
CA TYR A 179 25.52 16.39 -7.79
C TYR A 179 24.50 17.47 -7.46
N SER A 180 24.57 18.04 -6.25
CA SER A 180 23.83 19.26 -5.97
C SER A 180 24.69 20.46 -6.37
N ASP A 181 24.43 21.04 -7.53
CA ASP A 181 25.02 22.34 -7.86
C ASP A 181 24.19 23.44 -7.18
N VAL A 182 24.76 24.06 -6.16
CA VAL A 182 24.22 25.27 -5.54
C VAL A 182 24.83 26.47 -6.28
N THR A 183 24.03 27.17 -7.08
CA THR A 183 24.34 28.55 -7.53
C THR A 183 23.46 29.53 -6.77
#